data_AF-I4Z0Q4-F1
#
_entry.id   AF-I4Z0Q4-F1
#
_cell.length_a   1.000
_cell.length_b   1.000
_cell.length_c   1.000
_cell.angle_alpha   90.00
_cell.angle_beta   90.00
_cell.angle_gamma   90.00
#
_symmetry.space_group_name_H-M   'P 1'
#
loop_
_entity.id
_entity.type
_entity.pdbx_description
1 polymer ?
#
loop_
_entity_poly.entity_id
_entity_poly.type
_entity_poly.pdbx_seq_one_letter_code
_entity_poly.pdbx_strand_id
1 'polypeptide(L)'
;MSDIYWKRTSDVWGDEAGDPTDFTAIDPERPGSEPEQYIGRVMQHLHGPQKGLWFWSMICTNPGPRFPFPTNGTEARRGDAGRRVIECYRRMAGFYGVPDLKTQHSSGHG
;
A
#
# COMPACT_ATOMS: atom_id res chain seq x y z
N MET A 1 -2.35 9.97 10.89
CA MET A 1 -2.69 9.49 9.53
C MET A 1 -2.23 10.44 8.46
N SER A 2 -1.20 9.99 7.77
CA SER A 2 -0.51 10.58 6.63
C SER A 2 -1.35 10.43 5.37
N ASP A 3 -1.18 11.34 4.42
CA ASP A 3 -1.78 11.21 3.11
C ASP A 3 -1.07 10.10 2.33
N ILE A 4 -1.83 9.08 1.89
CA ILE A 4 -1.30 8.01 1.05
C ILE A 4 -1.27 8.50 -0.39
N TYR A 5 -0.07 8.52 -0.97
CA TYR A 5 0.16 8.94 -2.35
C TYR A 5 0.07 7.75 -3.29
N TRP A 6 -0.42 8.01 -4.50
CA TRP A 6 -0.49 7.01 -5.57
C TRP A 6 0.34 7.50 -6.75
N LYS A 7 1.31 6.70 -7.18
CA LYS A 7 2.10 6.93 -8.39
C LYS A 7 1.86 5.79 -9.38
N ARG A 8 2.08 6.01 -10.67
CA ARG A 8 2.16 4.87 -11.60
C ARG A 8 3.35 4.02 -11.19
N THR A 9 3.20 2.71 -11.32
CA THR A 9 4.26 1.79 -10.93
C THR A 9 5.53 2.01 -11.76
N SER A 10 5.45 2.38 -13.05
CA SER A 10 6.62 2.82 -13.83
C SER A 10 7.38 3.99 -13.21
N ASP A 11 6.66 4.99 -12.69
CA ASP A 11 7.26 6.19 -12.10
C ASP A 11 7.99 5.87 -10.78
N VAL A 12 7.73 4.69 -10.20
CA VAL A 12 8.35 4.20 -8.95
C VAL A 12 9.52 3.26 -9.22
N TRP A 13 9.41 2.38 -10.22
CA TRP A 13 10.39 1.31 -10.47
C TRP A 13 11.27 1.53 -11.71
N GLY A 14 11.05 2.61 -12.46
CA GLY A 14 11.89 2.97 -13.62
C GLY A 14 11.62 2.15 -14.88
N ASP A 15 10.45 1.50 -14.99
CA ASP A 15 10.11 0.67 -16.14
C ASP A 15 9.48 1.52 -17.26
N GLU A 16 10.19 1.68 -18.38
CA GLU A 16 9.79 2.51 -19.54
C GLU A 16 8.51 2.00 -20.24
N ALA A 17 8.12 0.75 -20.01
CA ALA A 17 6.94 0.13 -20.60
C ALA A 17 5.72 0.05 -19.66
N GLY A 18 5.72 0.80 -18.54
CA GLY A 18 4.75 0.57 -17.49
C GLY A 18 3.28 0.68 -17.93
N ASP A 19 2.50 -0.30 -17.49
CA ASP A 19 1.08 -0.37 -17.71
C ASP A 19 0.40 0.88 -17.11
N PRO A 20 -0.33 1.69 -17.91
CA PRO A 20 -1.01 2.88 -17.41
C PRO A 20 -2.11 2.57 -16.37
N THR A 21 -2.48 1.29 -16.24
CA THR A 21 -3.46 0.80 -15.27
C THR A 21 -2.84 0.23 -14.00
N ASP A 22 -1.55 0.49 -13.75
CA ASP A 22 -0.80 -0.03 -12.63
C ASP A 22 -0.23 1.08 -11.72
N PHE A 23 -0.56 1.01 -10.44
CA PHE A 23 -0.30 2.06 -9.46
C PHE A 23 0.26 1.50 -8.17
N THR A 24 1.25 2.20 -7.60
CA THR A 24 1.84 1.91 -6.30
C THR A 24 1.38 2.95 -5.28
N ALA A 25 0.89 2.46 -4.14
CA ALA A 25 0.58 3.26 -2.97
C ALA A 25 1.83 3.46 -2.11
N ILE A 26 2.02 4.69 -1.63
CA ILE A 26 3.21 5.12 -0.89
C ILE A 26 2.76 5.83 0.38
N ASP A 27 3.33 5.43 1.51
CA ASP A 27 3.22 6.14 2.78
C ASP A 27 4.59 6.77 3.12
N PRO A 28 4.78 8.08 2.92
CA PRO A 28 6.08 8.72 3.17
C PRO A 28 6.41 8.84 4.66
N GLU A 29 5.44 8.68 5.56
CA GLU A 29 5.70 8.67 7.00
C GLU A 29 6.01 7.26 7.52
N ARG A 30 5.86 6.22 6.69
CA ARG A 30 6.26 4.86 7.06
C ARG A 30 7.76 4.83 7.36
N PRO A 31 8.18 4.34 8.53
CA PRO A 31 9.59 4.22 8.86
C PRO A 31 10.33 3.34 7.86
N GLY A 32 11.48 3.83 7.38
CA GLY A 32 12.30 3.16 6.38
C GLY A 32 12.68 4.08 5.21
N SER A 33 13.68 3.68 4.45
CA SER A 33 14.00 4.33 3.17
C SER A 33 13.13 3.73 2.07
N GLU A 34 12.97 4.36 0.91
CA GLU A 34 12.50 3.63 -0.27
C GLU A 34 13.37 2.37 -0.47
N PRO A 35 12.78 1.20 -0.77
CA PRO A 35 11.37 0.92 -1.12
C PRO A 35 10.45 0.60 0.07
N GLU A 36 10.91 0.70 1.32
CA GLU A 36 10.17 0.30 2.52
C GLU A 36 8.91 1.15 2.77
N GLN A 37 8.82 2.32 2.15
CA GLN A 37 7.67 3.23 2.15
C GLN A 37 6.53 2.80 1.21
N TYR A 38 6.76 1.82 0.33
CA TYR A 38 5.74 1.32 -0.58
C TYR A 38 4.84 0.32 0.14
N ILE A 39 3.53 0.60 0.16
CA ILE A 39 2.59 -0.15 1.00
C ILE A 39 1.79 -1.18 0.19
N GLY A 40 1.38 -0.84 -1.02
CA GLY A 40 0.54 -1.70 -1.84
C GLY A 40 0.56 -1.33 -3.30
N ARG A 41 -0.10 -2.16 -4.11
CA ARG A 41 -0.22 -2.00 -5.56
C ARG A 41 -1.66 -2.23 -5.98
N VAL A 42 -2.10 -1.51 -7.02
CA VAL A 42 -3.37 -1.69 -7.68
C VAL A 42 -3.12 -1.75 -9.18
N MET A 43 -3.53 -2.84 -9.82
CA MET A 43 -3.36 -3.03 -11.27
C MET A 43 -4.63 -3.61 -11.91
N GLN A 44 -4.92 -3.26 -13.15
CA GLN A 44 -6.00 -3.91 -13.89
C GLN A 44 -5.49 -5.19 -14.56
N HIS A 45 -6.27 -6.27 -14.49
CA HIS A 45 -5.99 -7.44 -15.32
C HIS A 45 -6.35 -7.14 -16.77
N LEU A 46 -5.36 -7.12 -17.66
CA LEU A 46 -5.57 -6.86 -19.09
C LEU A 46 -6.00 -8.12 -19.88
N HIS A 47 -5.72 -9.30 -19.35
CA HIS A 47 -5.91 -10.58 -20.03
C HIS A 47 -6.48 -11.65 -19.08
N GLY A 48 -6.97 -12.76 -19.65
CA GLY A 48 -7.46 -13.91 -18.91
C GLY A 48 -8.88 -13.75 -18.33
N PRO A 49 -9.33 -14.73 -17.50
CA PRO A 49 -10.69 -14.78 -16.98
C PRO A 49 -11.08 -13.61 -16.07
N GLN A 50 -10.09 -12.95 -15.47
CA GLN A 50 -10.28 -11.79 -14.58
C GLN A 50 -10.12 -10.45 -15.31
N LYS A 51 -10.04 -10.47 -16.65
CA LYS A 51 -9.86 -9.26 -17.46
C LYS A 51 -10.86 -8.17 -17.08
N GLY A 52 -10.35 -6.95 -16.90
CA GLY A 52 -11.13 -5.77 -16.53
C GLY A 52 -11.30 -5.57 -15.03
N LEU A 53 -11.06 -6.59 -14.20
CA LEU A 53 -11.03 -6.46 -12.74
C LEU A 53 -9.75 -5.77 -12.28
N TRP A 54 -9.85 -5.08 -11.16
CA TRP A 54 -8.76 -4.38 -10.49
C TRP A 54 -8.22 -5.25 -9.36
N PHE A 55 -7.01 -5.74 -9.53
CA PHE A 55 -6.27 -6.46 -8.51
C PHE A 55 -5.66 -5.47 -7.53
N TRP A 56 -5.73 -5.80 -6.24
CA TRP A 56 -5.00 -5.10 -5.19
C TRP A 56 -4.12 -6.09 -4.44
N SER A 57 -2.95 -5.62 -3.99
CA SER A 57 -2.08 -6.39 -3.11
C SER A 57 -1.27 -5.49 -2.17
N MET A 58 -0.96 -6.03 -1.00
CA MET A 58 0.05 -5.47 -0.10
C MET A 58 1.44 -5.90 -0.57
N ILE A 59 2.37 -4.97 -0.58
CA ILE A 59 3.80 -5.23 -0.89
C ILE A 59 4.69 -4.97 0.32
N CYS A 60 4.23 -4.17 1.30
CA CYS A 60 4.97 -3.97 2.53
C CYS A 60 5.03 -5.25 3.36
N THR A 61 6.18 -5.49 3.98
CA THR A 61 6.38 -6.56 4.95
C THR A 61 6.63 -5.93 6.32
N ASN A 62 6.13 -6.57 7.38
CA ASN A 62 6.44 -6.21 8.76
C ASN A 62 7.04 -7.45 9.44
N PRO A 63 8.15 -7.31 10.20
CA PRO A 63 8.68 -8.41 10.99
C PRO A 63 7.66 -8.81 12.06
N GLY A 64 7.57 -10.11 12.34
CA GLY A 64 6.71 -10.66 13.39
C GLY A 64 5.71 -11.71 12.89
N PRO A 65 4.62 -11.94 13.63
CA PRO A 65 3.66 -12.99 13.31
C PRO A 65 3.01 -12.76 11.94
N ARG A 66 2.60 -13.85 11.30
CA ARG A 66 1.90 -13.80 10.02
C ARG A 66 0.56 -13.06 10.19
N PHE A 67 0.34 -12.02 9.39
CA PHE A 67 -0.92 -11.30 9.36
C PHE A 67 -2.06 -12.25 8.91
N PRO A 68 -3.16 -12.37 9.69
CA PRO A 68 -4.17 -13.40 9.46
C PRO A 68 -5.26 -13.02 8.45
N PHE A 69 -5.25 -11.80 7.90
CA PHE A 69 -6.26 -11.35 6.94
C PHE A 69 -5.75 -11.37 5.49
N PRO A 70 -6.65 -11.39 4.49
CA PRO A 70 -6.27 -11.30 3.09
C PRO A 70 -5.40 -10.07 2.81
N THR A 71 -4.30 -10.28 2.10
CA THR A 71 -3.35 -9.24 1.68
C THR A 71 -3.43 -8.93 0.19
N ASN A 72 -4.36 -9.56 -0.51
CA ASN A 72 -4.66 -9.28 -1.91
C ASN A 72 -6.10 -9.70 -2.26
N GLY A 73 -6.56 -9.26 -3.42
CA GLY A 73 -7.87 -9.61 -3.96
C GLY A 73 -8.18 -8.87 -5.24
N THR A 74 -9.42 -8.97 -5.72
CA THR A 74 -9.89 -8.26 -6.91
C THR A 74 -11.16 -7.48 -6.60
N GLU A 75 -11.35 -6.36 -7.31
CA GLU A 75 -12.51 -5.48 -7.21
C GLU A 75 -12.95 -5.03 -8.60
N ALA A 76 -14.20 -4.62 -8.75
CA ALA A 76 -14.74 -4.17 -10.04
C ALA A 76 -14.21 -2.80 -10.47
N ARG A 77 -13.75 -1.96 -9.52
CA ARG A 77 -13.31 -0.58 -9.78
C ARG A 77 -11.95 -0.31 -9.13
N ARG A 78 -11.14 0.53 -9.78
CA ARG A 78 -9.85 1.01 -9.24
C ARG A 78 -9.98 1.60 -7.84
N GLY A 79 -10.98 2.45 -7.63
CA GLY A 79 -11.20 3.11 -6.33
C GLY A 79 -11.50 2.12 -5.21
N ASP A 80 -12.17 1.01 -5.52
CA ASP A 80 -12.49 -0.04 -4.56
C ASP A 80 -11.23 -0.83 -4.20
N ALA A 81 -10.44 -1.22 -5.21
CA ALA A 81 -9.13 -1.85 -5.02
C ALA A 81 -8.19 -0.96 -4.19
N GLY A 82 -8.15 0.35 -4.45
CA GLY A 82 -7.37 1.31 -3.67
C GLY A 82 -7.82 1.43 -2.22
N ARG A 83 -9.14 1.43 -1.97
CA ARG A 83 -9.69 1.38 -0.61
C ARG A 83 -9.28 0.12 0.13
N ARG A 84 -9.26 -1.05 -0.53
CA ARG A 84 -8.80 -2.30 0.07
C ARG A 84 -7.34 -2.26 0.52
N VAL A 85 -6.45 -1.65 -0.28
CA VAL A 85 -5.04 -1.44 0.12
C VAL A 85 -4.97 -0.62 1.40
N ILE A 86 -5.67 0.51 1.46
CA ILE A 86 -5.65 1.42 2.63
C ILE A 86 -6.25 0.74 3.86
N GLU A 87 -7.38 0.05 3.71
CA GLU A 87 -8.01 -0.71 4.80
C GLU A 87 -7.08 -1.80 5.35
N CYS A 88 -6.45 -2.58 4.46
CA CYS A 88 -5.53 -3.64 4.84
C CYS A 88 -4.28 -3.08 5.52
N TYR A 89 -3.69 -2.01 4.98
CA TYR A 89 -2.55 -1.31 5.56
C TYR A 89 -2.83 -0.84 7.00
N ARG A 90 -3.99 -0.21 7.23
CA ARG A 90 -4.40 0.24 8.56
C ARG A 90 -4.58 -0.92 9.54
N ARG A 91 -5.14 -2.04 9.09
CA ARG A 91 -5.27 -3.25 9.90
C ARG A 91 -3.90 -3.85 10.23
N MET A 92 -2.96 -3.85 9.28
CA MET A 92 -1.59 -4.29 9.54
C MET A 92 -0.92 -3.41 10.58
N ALA A 93 -1.00 -2.08 10.47
CA ALA A 93 -0.44 -1.16 11.45
C ALA A 93 -0.97 -1.46 12.87
N GLY A 94 -2.28 -1.62 13.02
CA GLY A 94 -2.90 -1.99 14.29
C GLY A 94 -2.49 -3.38 14.80
N PHE A 95 -2.34 -4.38 13.91
CA PHE A 95 -1.95 -5.74 14.27
C PHE A 95 -0.49 -5.83 14.74
N TYR A 96 0.43 -5.13 14.07
CA TYR A 96 1.85 -5.15 14.41
C TYR A 96 2.21 -4.19 15.54
N GLY A 97 1.23 -3.47 16.10
CA GLY A 97 1.47 -2.48 17.15
C GLY A 97 2.37 -1.34 16.71
N VAL A 98 2.43 -1.05 15.40
CA VAL A 98 3.09 0.16 14.90
C VAL A 98 2.20 1.31 15.36
N PRO A 99 2.68 2.20 16.25
CA PRO A 99 1.85 3.28 16.76
C PRO A 99 1.32 4.11 15.59
N ASP A 100 0.07 4.57 15.67
CA ASP A 100 -0.39 5.67 14.82
C ASP A 100 0.65 6.79 14.98
N LEU A 101 1.29 7.18 13.88
CA LEU A 101 2.51 8.02 13.81
C LEU A 101 2.35 9.45 14.38
N LYS A 102 1.31 9.72 15.16
CA LYS A 102 1.09 11.00 15.85
C LYS A 102 1.45 11.02 17.34
N THR A 103 1.99 9.95 17.90
CA THR A 103 2.33 9.93 19.34
C THR A 103 3.80 9.65 19.60
N GLN A 104 4.68 10.55 19.15
CA GLN A 104 5.98 10.77 19.82
C GLN A 104 6.25 12.26 20.01
N HIS A 105 5.79 12.73 21.17
CA HIS A 105 6.40 13.74 22.04
C HIS A 105 6.85 15.09 21.44
N SER A 106 5.92 16.06 21.52
CA SER A 106 6.23 17.30 22.22
C SER A 106 6.51 16.97 23.69
N SER A 107 7.77 16.90 24.11
CA SER A 107 8.17 17.12 25.50
C SER A 107 9.69 17.13 25.68
N GLY A 108 10.18 18.29 26.09
CA GLY A 108 11.36 18.43 26.96
C GLY A 108 12.59 19.06 26.30
N HIS A 109 13.27 20.03 26.89
CA HIS A 109 13.12 20.78 28.15
C HIS A 109 13.95 22.06 27.98
N GLY A 110 13.45 23.18 28.52
CA GLY A 110 14.30 24.30 28.95
C GLY A 110 14.84 24.06 30.35
#